data_AF-H3H2M0-F1
#
_entry.id   AF-H3H2M0-F1
#
_cell.length_a   1.000
_cell.length_b   1.000
_cell.length_c   1.000
_cell.angle_alpha   90.00
_cell.angle_beta   90.00
_cell.angle_gamma   90.00
#
_symmetry.space_group_name_H-M   'P 1'
#
loop_
_entity.id
_entity.type
_entity.pdbx_description
1 polymer ?
#
loop_
_entity_poly.entity_id
_entity_poly.type
_entity_poly.pdbx_seq_one_letter_code
_entity_poly.pdbx_strand_id
1 'polypeptide(L)'
;MAENATRAIANNAAVQGVVQQVVADSLQRRAHNTRRSYEPKKQEWLGWCATRAFVDGSIVTEGKLLLFLEEVRAWKAERAKRKREKFDDRGKGTVQDTYSIDQLKNVAEYFMAQKSERRLRDRVDLLFGHALMARGETTRKLQLPDLFSMELPNEGPTTCVTALAVMDQGKMNQFGRIEYGGCIRHRDVMLIHGKIKGREISYSAQASGLKKALKAYGVNSKKVTQIRRTSSCIIAEAMGASEASI
;
A
#
# COMPACT_ATOMS: atom_id res chain seq x y z
N MET A 1 8.57 51.38 24.13
CA MET A 1 9.15 50.04 24.38
C MET A 1 8.13 49.02 24.91
N ALA A 2 7.27 49.38 25.87
CA ALA A 2 6.25 48.47 26.41
C ALA A 2 5.26 47.92 25.37
N GLU A 3 4.77 48.76 24.45
CA GLU A 3 3.76 48.37 23.44
C GLU A 3 4.26 47.32 22.43
N ASN A 4 5.55 47.40 22.05
CA ASN A 4 6.19 46.41 21.19
C ASN A 4 6.37 45.06 21.90
N ALA A 5 6.63 45.06 23.21
CA ALA A 5 6.72 43.85 24.01
C ALA A 5 5.33 43.17 24.15
N THR A 6 4.27 43.96 24.39
CA THR A 6 2.91 43.43 24.45
C THR A 6 2.46 42.84 23.11
N ARG A 7 2.77 43.49 21.98
CA ARG A 7 2.50 42.95 20.64
C ARG A 7 3.30 41.68 20.36
N ALA A 8 4.57 41.62 20.77
CA ALA A 8 5.39 40.41 20.61
C ALA A 8 4.85 39.22 21.42
N ILE A 9 4.39 39.47 22.65
CA ILE A 9 3.75 38.44 23.50
C ILE A 9 2.44 37.95 22.88
N ALA A 10 1.60 38.87 22.40
CA ALA A 10 0.35 38.51 21.73
C ALA A 10 0.59 37.69 20.45
N ASN A 11 1.59 38.06 19.65
CA ASN A 11 1.98 37.32 18.46
C ASN A 11 2.50 35.92 18.80
N ASN A 12 3.36 35.79 19.81
CA ASN A 12 3.85 34.47 20.26
C ASN A 12 2.71 33.60 20.79
N ALA A 13 1.78 34.16 21.56
CA ALA A 13 0.60 33.43 22.04
C ALA A 13 -0.28 32.95 20.86
N ALA A 14 -0.49 33.80 19.85
CA ALA A 14 -1.23 33.43 18.64
C ALA A 14 -0.52 32.32 17.85
N VAL A 15 0.80 32.42 17.65
CA VAL A 15 1.60 31.38 16.98
C VAL A 15 1.50 30.05 17.72
N GLN A 16 1.65 30.06 19.05
CA GLN A 16 1.54 28.83 19.85
C GLN A 16 0.13 28.24 19.80
N GLY A 17 -0.91 29.08 19.83
CA GLY A 17 -2.30 28.65 19.67
C GLY A 17 -2.54 27.94 18.33
N VAL A 18 -2.05 28.52 17.23
CA VAL A 18 -2.15 27.92 15.89
C VAL A 18 -1.36 26.62 15.81
N VAL A 19 -0.12 26.58 16.34
CA VAL A 19 0.70 25.36 16.36
C VAL A 19 -0.02 24.23 17.10
N GLN A 20 -0.57 24.51 18.28
CA GLN A 20 -1.32 23.52 19.07
C GLN A 20 -2.56 23.02 18.32
N GLN A 21 -3.33 23.91 17.69
CA GLN A 21 -4.48 23.53 16.87
C GLN A 21 -4.07 22.64 15.69
N VAL A 22 -3.05 23.03 14.92
CA VAL A 22 -2.57 22.25 13.75
C VAL A 22 -2.08 20.87 14.18
N VAL A 23 -1.39 20.77 15.32
CA VAL A 23 -0.94 19.49 15.86
C VAL A 23 -2.13 18.62 16.29
N ALA A 24 -3.13 19.20 16.98
CA ALA A 24 -4.33 18.49 17.39
C ALA A 24 -5.13 17.98 16.17
N ASP A 25 -5.33 18.83 15.17
CA ASP A 25 -5.98 18.49 13.91
C ASP A 25 -5.23 17.40 13.16
N SER A 26 -3.89 17.49 13.10
CA SER A 26 -3.04 16.47 12.47
C SER A 26 -3.15 15.11 13.16
N LEU A 27 -3.29 15.09 14.49
CA LEU A 27 -3.50 13.86 15.26
C LEU A 27 -4.89 13.27 15.01
N GLN A 28 -5.93 14.10 14.93
CA GLN A 28 -7.31 13.65 14.67
C GLN A 28 -7.49 13.16 13.24
N ARG A 29 -6.94 13.87 12.25
CA ARG A 29 -7.04 13.55 10.81
C ARG A 29 -6.08 12.44 10.37
N ARG A 30 -5.23 11.94 11.28
CA ARG A 30 -4.25 10.90 10.95
C ARG A 30 -4.97 9.62 10.51
N ALA A 31 -4.69 9.20 9.27
CA ALA A 31 -5.23 7.96 8.74
C ALA A 31 -4.95 6.77 9.68
N HIS A 32 -5.95 5.91 9.86
CA HIS A 32 -5.90 4.73 10.75
C HIS A 32 -4.61 3.90 10.58
N ASN A 33 -4.20 3.65 9.34
CA ASN A 33 -3.01 2.85 9.04
C ASN A 33 -1.71 3.53 9.48
N THR A 34 -1.65 4.86 9.38
CA THR A 34 -0.51 5.66 9.85
C THR A 34 -0.41 5.57 11.38
N ARG A 35 -1.54 5.71 12.09
CA ARG A 35 -1.58 5.51 13.55
C ARG A 35 -1.11 4.10 13.91
N ARG A 36 -1.67 3.07 13.26
CA ARG A 36 -1.29 1.66 13.48
C ARG A 36 0.20 1.39 13.23
N SER A 37 0.83 2.10 12.30
CA SER A 37 2.27 1.95 12.02
C SER A 37 3.16 2.74 12.96
N TYR A 38 2.72 3.90 13.44
CA TYR A 38 3.55 4.81 14.26
C TYR A 38 3.42 4.49 15.75
N GLU A 39 2.25 4.06 16.21
CA GLU A 39 2.00 3.79 17.62
C GLU A 39 2.99 2.76 18.22
N PRO A 40 3.31 1.62 17.56
CA PRO A 40 4.27 0.67 18.12
C PRO A 40 5.67 1.28 18.29
N LYS A 41 6.10 2.14 17.35
CA LYS A 41 7.40 2.82 17.42
C LYS A 41 7.42 3.87 18.53
N LYS A 42 6.31 4.57 18.73
CA LYS A 42 6.13 5.51 19.85
C LYS A 42 6.21 4.76 21.19
N GLN A 43 5.54 3.62 21.32
CA GLN A 43 5.60 2.80 22.52
C GLN A 43 7.01 2.22 22.76
N GLU A 44 7.73 1.82 21.70
CA GLU A 44 9.13 1.40 21.78
C GLU A 44 10.03 2.52 22.34
N TRP A 45 9.86 3.76 21.87
CA TRP A 45 10.56 4.94 22.40
C TRP A 45 10.19 5.20 23.88
N LEU A 46 8.90 5.20 24.20
CA LEU A 46 8.42 5.45 25.57
C LEU A 46 8.96 4.41 26.55
N GLY A 47 8.93 3.13 26.18
CA GLY A 47 9.49 2.04 26.98
C GLY A 47 11.00 2.19 27.18
N TRP A 48 11.74 2.52 26.11
CA TRP A 48 13.18 2.74 26.18
C TRP A 48 13.55 3.93 27.10
N CYS A 49 12.82 5.04 27.01
CA CYS A 49 13.00 6.17 27.93
C CYS A 49 12.68 5.80 29.37
N ALA A 50 11.64 5.01 29.61
CA ALA A 50 11.26 4.54 30.94
C ALA A 50 12.35 3.64 31.56
N THR A 51 12.93 2.72 30.78
CA THR A 51 14.02 1.84 31.24
C THR A 51 15.28 2.62 31.62
N ARG A 52 15.58 3.73 30.93
CA ARG A 52 16.75 4.57 31.20
C ARG A 52 16.54 5.64 32.27
N ALA A 53 15.29 5.85 32.70
CA ALA A 53 14.93 6.82 33.73
C ALA A 53 15.50 8.24 33.50
N PHE A 54 15.41 8.75 32.26
CA PHE A 54 15.83 10.12 31.96
C PHE A 54 15.03 11.15 32.77
N VAL A 55 15.69 12.20 33.25
CA VAL A 55 15.09 13.25 34.10
C VAL A 55 13.95 13.99 33.39
N ASP A 56 14.13 14.29 32.11
CA ASP A 56 13.15 14.91 31.20
C ASP A 56 12.22 13.87 30.53
N GLY A 57 12.23 12.62 31.02
CA GLY A 57 11.32 11.56 30.61
C GLY A 57 11.43 11.23 29.11
N SER A 58 10.28 11.27 28.42
CA SER A 58 10.14 10.89 27.02
C SER A 58 10.34 12.03 26.01
N ILE A 59 10.72 13.22 26.49
CA ILE A 59 11.03 14.36 25.62
C ILE A 59 12.10 13.95 24.62
N VAL A 60 11.83 14.23 23.34
CA VAL A 60 12.74 13.92 22.25
C VAL A 60 13.80 15.01 22.17
N THR A 61 15.04 14.63 22.45
CA THR A 61 16.23 15.44 22.21
C THR A 61 17.09 14.78 21.15
N GLU A 62 17.94 15.54 20.46
CA GLU A 62 18.83 15.01 19.44
C GLU A 62 19.73 13.89 20.00
N GLY A 63 20.36 14.12 21.16
CA GLY A 63 21.23 13.13 21.81
C GLY A 63 20.50 11.84 22.17
N LYS A 64 19.29 11.92 22.74
CA LYS A 64 18.48 10.72 23.01
C LYS A 64 18.10 9.99 21.73
N LEU A 65 17.77 10.72 20.67
CA LEU A 65 17.36 10.12 19.41
C LEU A 65 18.52 9.35 18.77
N LEU A 66 19.72 9.92 18.77
CA LEU A 66 20.92 9.25 18.25
C LEU A 66 21.23 7.98 19.05
N LEU A 67 21.24 8.08 20.39
CA LEU A 67 21.49 6.93 21.26
C LEU A 67 20.46 5.81 21.08
N PHE A 68 19.17 6.17 21.00
CA PHE A 68 18.10 5.21 20.72
C PHE A 68 18.29 4.51 19.37
N LEU A 69 18.63 5.26 18.31
CA LEU A 69 18.81 4.69 16.97
C LEU A 69 20.00 3.73 16.91
N GLU A 70 21.09 4.03 17.59
CA GLU A 70 22.27 3.16 17.69
C GLU A 70 21.93 1.84 18.39
N GLU A 71 21.25 1.91 19.53
CA GLU A 71 20.87 0.73 20.31
C GLU A 71 19.82 -0.12 19.59
N VAL A 72 18.79 0.51 19.03
CA VAL A 72 17.78 -0.18 18.23
C VAL A 72 18.42 -0.86 17.02
N ARG A 73 19.42 -0.24 16.39
CA ARG A 73 20.19 -0.86 15.30
C ARG A 73 20.91 -2.11 15.78
N ALA A 74 21.62 -2.04 16.92
CA ALA A 74 22.30 -3.18 17.51
C ALA A 74 21.32 -4.32 17.84
N TRP A 75 20.19 -4.02 18.48
CA TRP A 75 19.18 -5.02 18.85
C TRP A 75 18.50 -5.64 17.63
N LYS A 76 18.25 -4.86 16.58
CA LYS A 76 17.72 -5.37 15.31
C LYS A 76 18.72 -6.26 14.58
N ALA A 77 20.01 -5.91 14.60
CA ALA A 77 21.08 -6.73 14.03
C ALA A 77 21.18 -8.07 14.76
N GLU A 78 21.18 -8.06 16.09
CA GLU A 78 21.21 -9.27 16.92
C GLU A 78 19.97 -10.15 16.69
N ARG A 79 18.79 -9.53 16.58
CA ARG A 79 17.56 -10.26 16.22
C ARG A 79 17.66 -10.90 14.83
N ALA A 80 18.27 -10.22 13.86
CA ALA A 80 18.48 -10.76 12.52
C ALA A 80 19.47 -11.93 12.54
N LYS A 81 20.55 -11.83 13.32
CA LYS A 81 21.52 -12.91 13.54
C LYS A 81 20.85 -14.15 14.15
N ARG A 82 20.09 -13.96 15.23
CA ARG A 82 19.33 -15.03 15.89
C ARG A 82 18.34 -15.73 14.95
N LYS A 83 17.65 -14.99 14.08
CA LYS A 83 16.78 -15.58 13.06
C LYS A 83 17.56 -16.46 12.07
N ARG A 84 18.77 -16.04 11.69
CA ARG A 84 19.63 -16.85 10.82
C ARG A 84 20.10 -18.13 11.50
N GLU A 85 20.50 -18.06 12.77
CA GLU A 85 20.93 -19.21 13.57
C GLU A 85 19.79 -20.20 13.81
N LYS A 86 18.56 -19.72 13.97
CA LYS A 86 17.35 -20.55 14.08
C LYS A 86 16.86 -21.13 12.77
N PHE A 87 17.56 -20.84 11.66
CA PHE A 87 17.13 -21.22 10.31
C PHE A 87 15.68 -20.82 10.01
N ASP A 88 15.23 -19.66 10.54
CA ASP A 88 13.92 -19.10 10.19
C ASP A 88 13.85 -18.97 8.67
N ASP A 89 12.76 -19.48 8.08
CA ASP A 89 12.52 -19.39 6.65
C ASP A 89 12.61 -17.93 6.17
N ARG A 90 13.59 -17.69 5.30
CA ARG A 90 13.92 -16.37 4.74
C ARG A 90 13.01 -16.01 3.57
N GLY A 91 12.35 -16.98 2.95
CA GLY A 91 11.36 -16.79 1.89
C GLY A 91 10.04 -16.22 2.41
N LYS A 92 9.73 -16.47 3.69
CA LYS A 92 8.51 -16.01 4.34
C LYS A 92 8.35 -14.49 4.30
N GLY A 93 7.27 -14.01 3.68
CA GLY A 93 6.97 -12.59 3.55
C GLY A 93 7.74 -11.88 2.42
N THR A 94 8.41 -12.63 1.56
CA THR A 94 9.17 -12.12 0.41
C THR A 94 8.43 -12.37 -0.91
N VAL A 95 9.15 -12.35 -2.03
CA VAL A 95 8.64 -12.68 -3.36
C VAL A 95 7.99 -14.08 -3.44
N GLN A 96 8.33 -15.01 -2.54
CA GLN A 96 7.72 -16.34 -2.50
C GLN A 96 6.31 -16.37 -1.86
N ASP A 97 5.89 -15.29 -1.18
CA ASP A 97 4.54 -15.15 -0.58
C ASP A 97 3.49 -14.65 -1.61
N THR A 98 3.81 -14.67 -2.90
CA THR A 98 2.90 -14.30 -4.00
C THR A 98 2.19 -15.50 -4.61
N TYR A 99 1.27 -15.25 -5.54
CA TYR A 99 0.65 -16.32 -6.33
C TYR A 99 1.43 -16.57 -7.62
N SER A 100 1.45 -17.82 -8.09
CA SER A 100 1.80 -18.15 -9.47
C SER A 100 0.69 -17.74 -10.45
N ILE A 101 0.94 -17.82 -11.76
CA ILE A 101 -0.08 -17.58 -12.79
C ILE A 101 -1.23 -18.60 -12.66
N ASP A 102 -0.93 -19.87 -12.42
CA ASP A 102 -1.97 -20.89 -12.24
C ASP A 102 -2.81 -20.65 -10.99
N GLN A 103 -2.18 -20.24 -9.89
CA GLN A 103 -2.89 -19.83 -8.68
C GLN A 103 -3.76 -18.58 -8.94
N LEU A 104 -3.28 -17.61 -9.71
CA LEU A 104 -4.08 -16.45 -10.12
C LEU A 104 -5.33 -16.86 -10.91
N LYS A 105 -5.17 -17.78 -11.89
CA LYS A 105 -6.29 -18.33 -12.67
C LYS A 105 -7.31 -19.00 -11.77
N ASN A 106 -6.87 -19.90 -10.90
CA ASN A 106 -7.73 -20.61 -9.97
C ASN A 106 -8.52 -19.66 -9.04
N VAL A 107 -7.86 -18.62 -8.53
CA VAL A 107 -8.49 -17.60 -7.69
C VAL A 107 -9.49 -16.75 -8.48
N ALA A 108 -9.19 -16.43 -9.75
CA ALA A 108 -10.12 -15.72 -10.62
C ALA A 108 -11.35 -16.59 -10.95
N GLU A 109 -11.16 -17.88 -11.23
CA GLU A 109 -12.23 -18.85 -11.47
C GLU A 109 -13.14 -19.02 -10.25
N TYR A 110 -12.57 -19.08 -9.05
CA TYR A 110 -13.33 -19.14 -7.81
C TYR A 110 -14.33 -18.01 -7.65
N PHE A 111 -13.95 -16.79 -8.04
CA PHE A 111 -14.87 -15.67 -8.00
C PHE A 111 -15.94 -15.75 -9.10
N MET A 112 -15.57 -16.23 -10.29
CA MET A 112 -16.50 -16.40 -11.41
C MET A 112 -17.55 -17.48 -11.11
N ALA A 113 -17.14 -18.62 -10.55
CA ALA A 113 -17.99 -19.75 -10.23
C ALA A 113 -19.11 -19.42 -9.22
N GLN A 114 -18.91 -18.40 -8.39
CA GLN A 114 -19.90 -17.96 -7.40
C GLN A 114 -21.07 -17.18 -7.99
N LYS A 115 -21.03 -16.80 -9.27
CA LYS A 115 -22.13 -16.14 -10.00
C LYS A 115 -22.79 -14.98 -9.24
N SER A 116 -21.98 -14.23 -8.50
CA SER A 116 -22.43 -13.12 -7.66
C SER A 116 -21.77 -11.83 -8.13
N GLU A 117 -22.56 -10.77 -8.22
CA GLU A 117 -22.10 -9.43 -8.53
C GLU A 117 -20.90 -9.02 -7.65
N ARG A 118 -21.02 -9.19 -6.33
CA ARG A 118 -19.94 -8.87 -5.40
C ARG A 118 -18.63 -9.59 -5.75
N ARG A 119 -18.71 -10.85 -6.17
CA ARG A 119 -17.55 -11.68 -6.51
C ARG A 119 -16.98 -11.33 -7.87
N LEU A 120 -17.82 -10.99 -8.82
CA LEU A 120 -17.39 -10.45 -10.11
C LEU A 120 -16.60 -9.15 -9.92
N ARG A 121 -17.03 -8.27 -9.03
CA ARG A 121 -16.25 -7.07 -8.66
C ARG A 121 -14.91 -7.43 -8.01
N ASP A 122 -14.90 -8.37 -7.07
CA ASP A 122 -13.66 -8.81 -6.41
C ASP A 122 -12.67 -9.44 -7.43
N ARG A 123 -13.19 -10.14 -8.45
CA ARG A 123 -12.41 -10.66 -9.59
C ARG A 123 -11.82 -9.54 -10.44
N VAL A 124 -12.64 -8.56 -10.83
CA VAL A 124 -12.18 -7.39 -11.58
C VAL A 124 -11.08 -6.67 -10.80
N ASP A 125 -11.28 -6.39 -9.51
CA ASP A 125 -10.28 -5.73 -8.67
C ASP A 125 -8.99 -6.55 -8.51
N LEU A 126 -9.07 -7.89 -8.48
CA LEU A 126 -7.90 -8.76 -8.48
C LEU A 126 -7.11 -8.66 -9.78
N LEU A 127 -7.78 -8.87 -10.92
CA LEU A 127 -7.15 -8.92 -12.24
C LEU A 127 -6.67 -7.54 -12.69
N PHE A 128 -7.49 -6.51 -12.47
CA PHE A 128 -7.17 -5.14 -12.81
C PHE A 128 -6.03 -4.59 -11.95
N GLY A 129 -6.04 -4.86 -10.64
CA GLY A 129 -4.94 -4.50 -9.75
C GLY A 129 -3.65 -5.26 -10.04
N HIS A 130 -3.73 -6.48 -10.58
CA HIS A 130 -2.58 -7.23 -11.07
C HIS A 130 -2.04 -6.58 -12.36
N ALA A 131 -2.87 -6.44 -13.38
CA ALA A 131 -2.46 -5.91 -14.67
C ALA A 131 -1.90 -4.48 -14.60
N LEU A 132 -2.49 -3.61 -13.79
CA LEU A 132 -1.99 -2.23 -13.60
C LEU A 132 -0.82 -2.12 -12.62
N MET A 133 -0.37 -3.23 -12.01
CA MET A 133 0.57 -3.22 -10.89
C MET A 133 0.13 -2.26 -9.75
N ALA A 134 -1.18 -2.06 -9.61
CA ALA A 134 -1.73 -1.03 -8.76
C ALA A 134 -1.89 -1.50 -7.31
N ARG A 135 -1.72 -0.57 -6.38
CA ARG A 135 -2.04 -0.82 -4.96
C ARG A 135 -3.55 -0.85 -4.80
N GLY A 136 -4.04 -1.62 -3.83
CA GLY A 136 -5.49 -1.66 -3.56
C GLY A 136 -6.10 -0.32 -3.18
N GLU A 137 -5.32 0.65 -2.69
CA GLU A 137 -5.84 2.02 -2.47
C GLU A 137 -6.13 2.73 -3.79
N THR A 138 -5.22 2.63 -4.76
CA THR A 138 -5.39 3.21 -6.10
C THR A 138 -6.59 2.58 -6.79
N THR A 139 -6.69 1.24 -6.82
CA THR A 139 -7.80 0.57 -7.53
C THR A 139 -9.18 0.85 -6.95
N ARG A 140 -9.28 1.19 -5.65
CA ARG A 140 -10.57 1.54 -5.02
C ARG A 140 -11.04 2.95 -5.33
N LYS A 141 -10.10 3.88 -5.55
CA LYS A 141 -10.39 5.29 -5.82
C LYS A 141 -10.72 5.55 -7.30
N LEU A 142 -10.33 4.64 -8.19
CA LEU A 142 -10.64 4.72 -9.61
C LEU A 142 -12.14 4.75 -9.85
N GLN A 143 -12.56 5.72 -10.65
CA GLN A 143 -13.91 5.88 -11.14
C GLN A 143 -13.97 5.47 -12.62
N LEU A 144 -15.18 5.24 -13.13
CA LEU A 144 -15.36 4.92 -14.54
C LEU A 144 -14.84 6.03 -15.49
N PRO A 145 -14.98 7.34 -15.19
CA PRO A 145 -14.41 8.41 -16.02
C PRO A 145 -12.88 8.40 -16.09
N ASP A 146 -12.20 7.76 -15.14
CA ASP A 146 -10.74 7.64 -15.15
C ASP A 146 -10.26 6.54 -16.11
N LEU A 147 -11.20 5.76 -16.68
CA LEU A 147 -10.93 4.64 -17.58
C LEU A 147 -11.26 4.99 -19.02
N PHE A 148 -10.32 4.75 -19.93
CA PHE A 148 -10.49 4.95 -21.35
C PHE A 148 -9.73 3.89 -22.15
N SER A 149 -10.12 3.67 -23.39
CA SER A 149 -9.46 2.72 -24.29
C SER A 149 -8.68 3.45 -25.35
N MET A 150 -7.51 2.90 -25.71
CA MET A 150 -6.69 3.40 -26.79
C MET A 150 -6.21 2.23 -27.66
N GLU A 151 -6.21 2.40 -28.97
CA GLU A 151 -5.59 1.44 -29.88
C GLU A 151 -4.07 1.60 -29.83
N LEU A 152 -3.36 0.48 -29.76
CA LEU A 152 -1.90 0.45 -29.85
C LEU A 152 -1.53 0.00 -31.27
N PRO A 153 -1.22 0.95 -32.17
CA PRO A 153 -0.78 0.60 -33.51
C PRO A 153 0.54 -0.17 -33.41
N ASN A 154 0.66 -1.25 -34.17
CA ASN A 154 1.84 -2.14 -34.23
C ASN A 154 2.02 -3.11 -33.04
N GLU A 155 1.07 -3.19 -32.10
CA GLU A 155 1.08 -4.22 -31.06
C GLU A 155 0.36 -5.50 -31.53
N GLY A 156 1.12 -6.42 -32.12
CA GLY A 156 0.64 -7.74 -32.54
C GLY A 156 -0.03 -7.80 -33.93
N PRO A 157 -0.42 -9.01 -34.38
CA PRO A 157 -0.95 -9.25 -35.73
C PRO A 157 -2.42 -8.86 -35.91
N THR A 158 -3.11 -8.46 -34.83
CA THR A 158 -4.53 -8.04 -34.84
C THR A 158 -4.68 -6.74 -34.06
N THR A 159 -5.80 -6.02 -34.27
CA THR A 159 -6.07 -4.76 -33.56
C THR A 159 -5.97 -4.93 -32.04
N CYS A 160 -4.95 -4.30 -31.46
CA CYS A 160 -4.71 -4.30 -30.03
C CYS A 160 -5.34 -3.06 -29.40
N VAL A 161 -6.32 -3.29 -28.53
CA VAL A 161 -6.96 -2.24 -27.73
C VAL A 161 -6.49 -2.39 -26.30
N THR A 162 -5.88 -1.33 -25.78
CA THR A 162 -5.46 -1.25 -24.38
C THR A 162 -6.50 -0.52 -23.57
N ALA A 163 -6.75 -1.00 -22.35
CA ALA A 163 -7.49 -0.25 -21.35
C ALA A 163 -6.49 0.56 -20.52
N LEU A 164 -6.75 1.86 -20.38
CA LEU A 164 -5.94 2.81 -19.63
C LEU A 164 -6.74 3.31 -18.42
N ALA A 165 -6.03 3.52 -17.32
CA ALA A 165 -6.52 4.16 -16.11
C ALA A 165 -5.66 5.39 -15.81
N VAL A 166 -6.30 6.54 -15.67
CA VAL A 166 -5.68 7.74 -15.09
C VAL A 166 -5.55 7.57 -13.59
N MET A 167 -4.35 7.77 -13.07
CA MET A 167 -4.05 7.74 -11.65
C MET A 167 -3.43 9.09 -11.28
N ASP A 168 -4.25 10.01 -10.80
CA ASP A 168 -3.83 11.32 -10.30
C ASP A 168 -3.85 11.40 -8.76
N GLN A 169 -4.40 10.39 -8.10
CA GLN A 169 -4.47 10.31 -6.64
C GLN A 169 -3.58 9.21 -6.05
N GLY A 170 -2.64 9.62 -5.22
CA GLY A 170 -1.78 8.70 -4.48
C GLY A 170 -1.16 9.36 -3.26
N LYS A 171 -0.68 8.56 -2.31
CA LYS A 171 -0.02 9.07 -1.10
C LYS A 171 1.16 10.02 -1.41
N MET A 172 1.88 9.74 -2.50
CA MET A 172 3.02 10.55 -2.96
C MET A 172 2.62 11.57 -4.03
N ASN A 173 1.38 11.53 -4.50
CA ASN A 173 0.88 12.36 -5.57
C ASN A 173 -0.19 13.31 -5.01
N GLN A 174 0.25 14.22 -4.15
CA GLN A 174 -0.64 15.19 -3.48
C GLN A 174 -1.05 16.33 -4.42
N PHE A 175 -0.32 16.53 -5.52
CA PHE A 175 -0.51 17.63 -6.46
C PHE A 175 -1.21 17.20 -7.77
N GLY A 176 -1.72 15.96 -7.85
CA GLY A 176 -2.53 15.54 -9.00
C GLY A 176 -1.73 15.30 -10.30
N ARG A 177 -0.46 14.90 -10.20
CA ARG A 177 0.34 14.52 -11.37
C ARG A 177 -0.35 13.37 -12.10
N ILE A 178 -0.57 13.49 -13.39
CA ILE A 178 -1.21 12.42 -14.16
C ILE A 178 -0.22 11.26 -14.33
N GLU A 179 -0.58 10.09 -13.84
CA GLU A 179 0.08 8.82 -14.14
C GLU A 179 -0.89 7.92 -14.92
N TYR A 180 -0.37 7.08 -15.81
CA TYR A 180 -1.18 6.14 -16.58
C TYR A 180 -0.84 4.72 -16.17
N GLY A 181 -1.87 3.90 -15.99
CA GLY A 181 -1.76 2.46 -15.89
C GLY A 181 -2.46 1.83 -17.09
N GLY A 182 -1.73 1.03 -17.87
CA GLY A 182 -2.30 0.31 -19.01
C GLY A 182 -2.42 -1.18 -18.75
N CYS A 183 -3.45 -1.81 -19.32
CA CYS A 183 -3.54 -3.25 -19.44
C CYS A 183 -4.03 -3.68 -20.82
N ILE A 184 -3.46 -4.78 -21.31
CA ILE A 184 -3.81 -5.42 -22.58
C ILE A 184 -4.57 -6.72 -22.30
N ARG A 185 -5.40 -7.12 -23.24
CA ARG A 185 -6.15 -8.38 -23.19
C ARG A 185 -5.19 -9.58 -23.10
N HIS A 186 -5.35 -10.39 -22.06
CA HIS A 186 -4.61 -11.64 -21.95
C HIS A 186 -5.11 -12.68 -22.97
N ARG A 187 -4.23 -13.56 -23.46
CA ARG A 187 -4.59 -14.66 -24.41
C ARG A 187 -5.64 -15.60 -23.83
N ASP A 188 -5.55 -15.85 -22.53
CA ASP A 188 -6.51 -16.65 -21.76
C ASP A 188 -7.76 -15.83 -21.40
N VAL A 189 -8.92 -16.26 -21.92
CA VAL A 189 -10.22 -15.60 -21.73
C VAL A 189 -10.70 -15.65 -20.27
N MET A 190 -10.22 -16.60 -19.47
CA MET A 190 -10.56 -16.73 -18.05
C MET A 190 -9.96 -15.61 -17.19
N LEU A 191 -9.16 -14.71 -17.78
CA LEU A 191 -8.59 -13.53 -17.12
C LEU A 191 -9.28 -12.21 -17.54
N ILE A 192 -10.55 -12.25 -18.02
CA ILE A 192 -11.26 -11.04 -18.49
C ILE A 192 -12.73 -10.96 -18.02
N HIS A 193 -13.22 -9.72 -17.86
CA HIS A 193 -14.61 -9.20 -17.77
C HIS A 193 -15.36 -9.10 -16.42
N GLY A 194 -16.08 -7.98 -16.28
CA GLY A 194 -17.20 -7.75 -15.35
C GLY A 194 -17.82 -6.34 -15.45
N LYS A 195 -19.15 -6.22 -15.50
CA LYS A 195 -19.94 -4.95 -15.45
C LYS A 195 -20.67 -4.86 -14.12
N ILE A 196 -20.50 -3.78 -13.32
CA ILE A 196 -21.29 -3.54 -12.08
C ILE A 196 -21.41 -2.05 -11.73
N LYS A 197 -22.60 -1.65 -11.21
CA LYS A 197 -22.91 -0.35 -10.58
C LYS A 197 -22.62 -0.32 -9.07
N GLY A 198 -21.97 0.76 -8.61
CA GLY A 198 -22.54 1.63 -7.57
C GLY A 198 -22.41 1.32 -6.07
N ARG A 199 -21.21 1.02 -5.54
CA ARG A 199 -20.76 1.51 -4.22
C ARG A 199 -19.25 1.27 -4.02
N GLU A 200 -18.54 2.26 -3.50
CA GLU A 200 -17.11 2.17 -3.20
C GLU A 200 -16.86 1.04 -2.17
N ILE A 201 -15.93 0.13 -2.48
CA ILE A 201 -15.62 -1.01 -1.62
C ILE A 201 -14.71 -0.54 -0.46
N SER A 202 -14.99 -0.96 0.77
CA SER A 202 -14.07 -0.67 1.88
C SER A 202 -12.80 -1.55 1.79
N TYR A 203 -11.70 -1.07 2.36
CA TYR A 203 -10.44 -1.84 2.46
C TYR A 203 -10.66 -3.23 3.11
N SER A 204 -11.46 -3.27 4.19
CA SER A 204 -11.72 -4.52 4.93
C SER A 204 -12.54 -5.51 4.11
N ALA A 205 -13.52 -5.03 3.34
CA ALA A 205 -14.33 -5.87 2.46
C ALA A 205 -13.48 -6.46 1.32
N GLN A 206 -12.66 -5.63 0.67
CA GLN A 206 -11.73 -6.05 -0.38
C GLN A 206 -10.72 -7.09 0.13
N ALA A 207 -10.06 -6.80 1.25
CA ALA A 207 -9.05 -7.68 1.83
C ALA A 207 -9.65 -9.01 2.31
N SER A 208 -10.83 -9.00 2.91
CA SER A 208 -11.51 -10.22 3.38
C SER A 208 -11.94 -11.11 2.23
N GLY A 209 -12.52 -10.52 1.17
CA GLY A 209 -12.92 -11.24 -0.03
C GLY A 209 -11.73 -11.95 -0.69
N LEU A 210 -10.63 -11.21 -0.88
CA LEU A 210 -9.41 -11.73 -1.49
C LEU A 210 -8.72 -12.78 -0.61
N LYS A 211 -8.66 -12.57 0.71
CA LYS A 211 -8.04 -13.53 1.64
C LYS A 211 -8.74 -14.89 1.64
N LYS A 212 -10.08 -14.91 1.54
CA LYS A 212 -10.85 -16.16 1.44
C LYS A 212 -10.50 -16.92 0.17
N ALA A 213 -10.43 -16.23 -0.96
CA ALA A 213 -10.13 -16.85 -2.25
C ALA A 213 -8.67 -17.34 -2.32
N LEU A 214 -7.70 -16.54 -1.88
CA LEU A 214 -6.29 -16.94 -1.81
C LEU A 214 -6.08 -18.17 -0.92
N LYS A 215 -6.74 -18.24 0.24
CA LYS A 215 -6.66 -19.39 1.14
C LYS A 215 -7.22 -20.67 0.50
N ALA A 216 -8.27 -20.57 -0.32
CA ALA A 216 -8.86 -21.71 -0.99
C ALA A 216 -7.89 -22.42 -1.95
N TYR A 217 -6.89 -21.71 -2.47
CA TYR A 217 -5.86 -22.25 -3.37
C TYR A 217 -4.45 -22.19 -2.79
N GLY A 218 -4.34 -22.23 -1.46
CA GLY A 218 -3.05 -22.39 -0.77
C GLY A 218 -2.14 -21.15 -0.75
N VAL A 219 -2.61 -19.98 -1.19
CA VAL A 219 -1.81 -18.75 -1.19
C VAL A 219 -1.87 -18.08 0.19
N ASN A 220 -0.81 -18.25 0.97
CA ASN A 220 -0.69 -17.75 2.34
C ASN A 220 0.05 -16.41 2.40
N SER A 221 -0.61 -15.31 2.01
CA SER A 221 0.01 -13.97 2.05
C SER A 221 -0.39 -13.14 3.28
N LYS A 222 0.61 -12.54 3.93
CA LYS A 222 0.40 -11.54 5.00
C LYS A 222 0.00 -10.16 4.49
N LYS A 223 0.21 -9.87 3.19
CA LYS A 223 0.01 -8.55 2.57
C LYS A 223 -1.01 -8.60 1.43
N VAL A 224 -2.20 -9.11 1.74
CA VAL A 224 -3.28 -9.46 0.78
C VAL A 224 -3.60 -8.37 -0.26
N THR A 225 -3.61 -7.09 0.09
CA THR A 225 -3.96 -6.00 -0.86
C THR A 225 -2.76 -5.43 -1.63
N GLN A 226 -1.53 -5.76 -1.21
CA GLN A 226 -0.28 -5.39 -1.90
C GLN A 226 0.25 -6.54 -2.75
N ILE A 227 -0.24 -7.77 -2.51
CA ILE A 227 0.17 -8.96 -3.23
C ILE A 227 0.03 -8.77 -4.74
N ARG A 228 -0.97 -8.02 -5.22
CA ARG A 228 -1.20 -7.81 -6.65
C ARG A 228 -0.03 -7.12 -7.32
N ARG A 229 0.32 -5.92 -6.88
CA ARG A 229 1.50 -5.19 -7.36
C ARG A 229 2.77 -6.04 -7.27
N THR A 230 3.03 -6.64 -6.11
CA THR A 230 4.27 -7.43 -5.91
C THR A 230 4.33 -8.65 -6.82
N SER A 231 3.24 -9.42 -6.95
CA SER A 231 3.20 -10.60 -7.83
C SER A 231 3.37 -10.21 -9.29
N SER A 232 2.79 -9.08 -9.70
CA SER A 232 2.86 -8.60 -11.08
C SER A 232 4.28 -8.21 -11.47
N CYS A 233 4.99 -7.48 -10.61
CA CYS A 233 6.40 -7.15 -10.84
C CYS A 233 7.27 -8.41 -10.93
N ILE A 234 7.09 -9.36 -10.01
CA ILE A 234 7.85 -10.62 -10.01
C ILE A 234 7.58 -11.45 -11.27
N ILE A 235 6.32 -11.55 -11.70
CA ILE A 235 5.95 -12.29 -12.89
C ILE A 235 6.50 -11.60 -14.15
N ALA A 236 6.45 -10.27 -14.22
CA ALA A 236 7.03 -9.51 -15.32
C ALA A 236 8.55 -9.73 -15.41
N GLU A 237 9.26 -9.65 -14.29
CA GLU A 237 10.70 -9.94 -14.21
C GLU A 237 11.01 -11.39 -14.63
N ALA A 238 10.24 -12.37 -14.14
CA ALA A 238 10.41 -13.78 -14.50
C ALA A 238 10.12 -14.07 -15.98
N MET A 239 9.25 -13.27 -16.60
CA MET A 239 8.94 -13.33 -18.03
C MET A 239 9.92 -12.53 -18.90
N GLY A 240 10.95 -11.90 -18.30
CA GLY A 240 11.98 -11.17 -19.02
C GLY A 240 11.57 -9.79 -19.50
N ALA A 241 10.52 -9.18 -18.92
CA ALA A 241 10.15 -7.81 -19.21
C ALA A 241 11.26 -6.86 -18.70
N SER A 242 11.96 -6.18 -19.61
CA SER A 242 12.95 -5.16 -19.27
C SER A 242 12.33 -3.78 -19.32
N GLU A 243 12.91 -2.80 -18.63
CA GLU A 243 12.46 -1.39 -18.69
C GLU A 243 12.57 -0.81 -20.11
N ALA A 244 13.44 -1.38 -20.96
CA ALA A 244 13.56 -1.05 -22.38
C ALA A 244 12.45 -1.70 -23.26
N SER A 245 11.61 -2.56 -22.67
CA SER A 245 10.51 -3.28 -23.33
C SER A 245 9.14 -2.64 -23.07
N ILE A 246 9.10 -1.54 -22.32
CA ILE A 246 7.92 -0.73 -21.98
C ILE A 246 8.05 0.61 -22.70
#